data_AF-A0A9W8N4T0-F1
#
_entry.id   AF-A0A9W8N4T0-F1
#
_cell.length_a   1.000
_cell.length_b   1.000
_cell.length_c   1.000
_cell.angle_alpha   90.00
_cell.angle_beta   90.00
_cell.angle_gamma   90.00
#
_symmetry.space_group_name_H-M   'P 1'
#
loop_
_entity.id
_entity.type
_entity.pdbx_description
1 polymer ?
#
loop_
_entity_poly.entity_id
_entity_poly.type
_entity_poly.pdbx_seq_one_letter_code
_entity_poly.pdbx_strand_id
1 'polypeptide(L)'
;MADVMAPTPVPLPQPRPVEGFGEQQWQTLFALLDVVTPSIAVDAEITDKKNQLRITEAQCLEAYELTKRNLVNYPDYEKFKAYLRSRPANLPEYTQYAKRFVGHLPKSAQKELGRLLTVLNTQLGSLLATGYRQPFKDQPLHVREAIFQSWTRAWLSIFPQAASPFMIMAKLAFTQFDPLFRELNGYTNLMDGYKPGPAFDYNFMQFPSGDEPAVLDVDVVIVGSGCGGGVCAKVLAEAGHDVLVVDKGYYFPPSQLPMSTEAANQFLFEGNGPVQTDDRCTSSQAAPGAVAVQSTGVYPSYRKDTCDKSGRMQGSASSPRKSSSTA
;
A
#
# COMPACT_ATOMS: atom_id res chain seq x y z
N MET A 1 23.24 11.87 -22.28
CA MET A 1 22.09 11.75 -21.36
C MET A 1 22.39 10.56 -20.46
N ALA A 2 22.51 10.76 -19.15
CA ALA A 2 22.74 9.65 -18.23
C ALA A 2 21.45 8.83 -18.17
N ASP A 3 21.57 7.52 -18.39
CA ASP A 3 20.47 6.57 -18.36
C ASP A 3 19.79 6.63 -16.98
N VAL A 4 18.56 7.14 -16.93
CA VAL A 4 17.75 7.16 -15.71
C VAL A 4 17.24 5.73 -15.53
N MET A 5 18.01 4.90 -14.84
CA MET A 5 17.56 3.55 -14.51
C MET A 5 16.39 3.66 -13.55
N ALA A 6 15.18 3.37 -14.04
CA ALA A 6 14.01 3.21 -13.20
C ALA A 6 14.28 2.12 -12.15
N PRO A 7 13.77 2.26 -10.91
CA PRO A 7 13.94 1.25 -9.88
C PRO A 7 13.38 -0.10 -10.35
N THR A 8 14.08 -1.18 -9.97
CA THR A 8 13.63 -2.55 -10.18
C THR A 8 12.30 -2.76 -9.44
N PRO A 9 11.20 -3.11 -10.14
CA PRO A 9 9.91 -3.30 -9.50
C PRO A 9 9.95 -4.41 -8.44
N VAL A 10 9.37 -4.13 -7.27
CA VAL A 10 9.15 -5.13 -6.22
C VAL A 10 7.80 -5.81 -6.48
N PRO A 11 7.77 -7.14 -6.73
CA PRO A 11 6.53 -7.85 -6.98
C PRO A 11 5.68 -7.90 -5.70
N LEU A 12 4.39 -7.63 -5.85
CA LEU A 12 3.44 -7.74 -4.76
C LEU A 12 2.97 -9.19 -4.57
N PRO A 13 2.81 -9.68 -3.33
CA PRO A 13 2.20 -10.99 -3.08
C PRO A 13 0.76 -11.01 -3.60
N GLN A 14 0.12 -12.17 -3.78
CA GLN A 14 -1.33 -12.16 -4.07
C GLN A 14 -2.14 -11.65 -2.87
N PRO A 15 -3.27 -10.95 -3.06
CA PRO A 15 -4.14 -10.56 -1.95
C PRO A 15 -4.56 -11.78 -1.14
N ARG A 16 -4.46 -11.67 0.19
CA ARG A 16 -4.82 -12.79 1.09
C ARG A 16 -6.31 -13.12 0.96
N PRO A 17 -6.69 -14.41 0.85
CA PRO A 17 -8.09 -14.80 0.88
C PRO A 17 -8.77 -14.31 2.17
N VAL A 18 -10.00 -13.80 2.02
CA VAL A 18 -10.82 -13.31 3.13
C VAL A 18 -11.95 -14.30 3.33
N GLU A 19 -11.99 -14.92 4.51
CA GLU A 19 -12.99 -15.93 4.85
C GLU A 19 -14.40 -15.34 4.76
N GLY A 20 -15.32 -16.03 4.07
CA GLY A 20 -16.70 -15.58 3.86
C GLY A 20 -16.91 -14.56 2.74
N PHE A 21 -15.86 -14.16 2.01
CA PHE A 21 -15.99 -13.29 0.83
C PHE A 21 -16.03 -14.12 -0.46
N GLY A 22 -17.23 -14.30 -1.00
CA GLY A 22 -17.43 -14.80 -2.36
C GLY A 22 -17.47 -13.69 -3.39
N GLU A 23 -17.72 -14.06 -4.64
CA GLU A 23 -17.83 -13.14 -5.77
C GLU A 23 -18.88 -12.04 -5.53
N GLN A 24 -20.03 -12.38 -4.96
CA GLN A 24 -21.09 -11.41 -4.68
C GLN A 24 -20.69 -10.37 -3.63
N GLN A 25 -19.92 -10.75 -2.60
CA GLN A 25 -19.43 -9.81 -1.59
C GLN A 25 -18.46 -8.82 -2.22
N TRP A 26 -17.53 -9.30 -3.07
CA TRP A 26 -16.60 -8.42 -3.78
C TRP A 26 -17.31 -7.47 -4.74
N GLN A 27 -18.29 -7.95 -5.50
CA GLN A 27 -19.10 -7.10 -6.39
C GLN A 27 -19.84 -6.00 -5.61
N THR A 28 -20.40 -6.31 -4.45
CA THR A 28 -21.07 -5.32 -3.59
C THR A 28 -20.11 -4.35 -2.95
N LEU A 29 -18.92 -4.80 -2.54
CA LEU A 29 -17.86 -3.91 -2.07
C LEU A 29 -17.47 -2.93 -3.18
N PHE A 30 -17.19 -3.41 -4.39
CA PHE A 30 -16.82 -2.53 -5.51
C PHE A 30 -17.97 -1.60 -5.88
N ALA A 31 -19.22 -2.05 -5.82
CA ALA A 31 -20.37 -1.18 -6.02
C ALA A 31 -20.47 -0.07 -4.97
N LEU A 32 -20.03 -0.30 -3.72
CA LEU A 32 -19.97 0.74 -2.69
C LEU A 32 -18.82 1.74 -2.96
N LEU A 33 -17.65 1.23 -3.36
CA LEU A 33 -16.51 2.10 -3.69
C LEU A 33 -16.77 2.97 -4.94
N ASP A 34 -17.45 2.40 -5.93
CA ASP A 34 -17.88 3.03 -7.19
C ASP A 34 -18.85 4.21 -6.96
N VAL A 35 -19.55 4.27 -5.82
CA VAL A 35 -20.35 5.45 -5.44
C VAL A 35 -19.49 6.63 -5.04
N VAL A 36 -18.33 6.38 -4.42
CA VAL A 36 -17.46 7.44 -3.88
C VAL A 36 -16.64 8.06 -5.01
N THR A 37 -16.24 7.27 -5.99
CA THR A 37 -15.47 7.71 -7.17
C THR A 37 -16.22 7.32 -8.44
N PRO A 38 -17.39 7.95 -8.69
CA PRO A 38 -18.29 7.57 -9.77
C PRO A 38 -17.72 8.00 -11.12
N SER A 39 -18.07 7.22 -12.16
CA SER A 39 -17.93 7.69 -13.54
C SER A 39 -19.02 8.73 -13.82
N ILE A 40 -18.61 9.86 -14.40
CA ILE A 40 -19.46 11.00 -14.70
C ILE A 40 -19.35 11.30 -16.19
N ALA A 41 -20.48 11.49 -16.86
CA ALA A 41 -20.52 11.83 -18.28
C ALA A 41 -21.56 12.93 -18.53
N VAL A 42 -21.29 13.74 -19.55
CA VAL A 42 -22.27 14.71 -20.03
C VAL A 42 -23.42 13.98 -20.71
N ASP A 43 -24.66 14.46 -20.60
CA ASP A 43 -25.88 13.84 -21.17
C ASP A 43 -25.70 13.23 -22.57
N ALA A 44 -25.04 13.94 -23.48
CA ALA A 44 -24.84 13.52 -24.86
C ALA A 44 -23.83 12.35 -25.02
N GLU A 45 -22.98 12.13 -24.02
CA GLU A 45 -21.85 11.18 -24.03
C GLU A 45 -22.07 9.98 -23.09
N ILE A 46 -23.25 9.82 -22.49
CA ILE A 46 -23.54 8.68 -21.62
C ILE A 46 -23.53 7.37 -22.43
N THR A 47 -22.64 6.46 -22.03
CA THR A 47 -22.52 5.11 -22.61
C THR A 47 -23.08 4.03 -21.70
N ASP A 48 -23.08 4.25 -20.38
CA ASP A 48 -23.58 3.30 -19.37
C ASP A 48 -24.62 3.98 -18.47
N LYS A 49 -25.89 3.81 -18.81
CA LYS A 49 -27.03 4.37 -18.05
C LYS A 49 -27.15 3.80 -16.62
N LYS A 50 -26.49 2.68 -16.32
CA LYS A 50 -26.52 2.04 -15.01
C LYS A 50 -25.42 2.56 -14.11
N ASN A 51 -24.20 2.78 -14.62
CA ASN A 51 -23.02 3.10 -13.80
C ASN A 51 -22.38 4.46 -14.10
N GLN A 52 -23.06 5.36 -14.81
CA GLN A 52 -22.62 6.74 -14.98
C GLN A 52 -23.59 7.73 -14.35
N LEU A 53 -23.03 8.72 -13.65
CA LEU A 53 -23.75 9.92 -13.27
C LEU A 53 -23.80 10.88 -14.45
N ARG A 54 -24.92 11.60 -14.51
CA ARG A 54 -25.24 12.52 -15.59
C ARG A 54 -25.03 13.94 -15.13
N ILE A 55 -24.36 14.75 -15.94
CA ILE A 55 -24.24 16.19 -15.77
C ILE A 55 -24.55 16.93 -17.07
N THR A 56 -24.98 18.18 -16.95
CA THR A 56 -25.14 19.08 -18.11
C THR A 56 -23.79 19.57 -18.63
N GLU A 57 -23.73 19.95 -19.91
CA GLU A 57 -22.53 20.57 -20.50
C GLU A 57 -22.10 21.82 -19.72
N ALA A 58 -23.06 22.61 -19.25
CA ALA A 58 -22.80 23.81 -18.46
C ALA A 58 -22.11 23.48 -17.12
N GLN A 59 -22.54 22.44 -16.41
CA GLN A 59 -21.91 21.99 -15.17
C GLN A 59 -20.49 21.44 -15.41
N CYS A 60 -20.30 20.71 -16.52
CA CYS A 60 -18.99 20.20 -16.91
C CYS A 60 -18.01 21.35 -17.19
N LEU A 61 -18.46 22.36 -17.94
CA LEU A 61 -17.66 23.54 -18.26
C LEU A 61 -17.34 24.38 -17.00
N GLU A 62 -18.30 24.53 -16.09
CA GLU A 62 -18.08 25.22 -14.82
C GLU A 62 -16.99 24.53 -13.98
N ALA A 63 -17.07 23.20 -13.85
CA ALA A 63 -16.06 22.40 -13.14
C ALA A 63 -14.69 22.47 -13.83
N TYR A 64 -14.65 22.50 -15.17
CA TYR A 64 -13.42 22.66 -15.94
C TYR A 64 -12.78 24.04 -15.71
N GLU A 65 -13.56 25.12 -15.73
CA GLU A 65 -13.05 26.47 -15.45
C GLU A 65 -12.58 26.63 -14.01
N LEU A 66 -13.22 25.94 -13.05
CA LEU A 66 -12.71 25.87 -11.68
C LEU A 66 -11.36 25.13 -11.63
N THR A 67 -11.20 24.05 -12.38
CA THR A 67 -9.95 23.27 -12.47
C THR A 67 -8.82 24.13 -13.03
N LYS A 68 -9.06 24.88 -14.11
CA LYS A 68 -8.10 25.80 -14.72
C LYS A 68 -7.61 26.89 -13.77
N ARG A 69 -8.48 27.36 -12.86
CA ARG A 69 -8.10 28.36 -11.85
C ARG A 69 -7.18 27.81 -10.76
N ASN A 70 -7.20 26.50 -10.51
CA ASN A 70 -6.51 25.88 -9.38
C ASN A 70 -5.30 25.03 -9.77
N LEU A 71 -5.14 24.66 -11.05
CA LEU A 71 -4.01 23.87 -11.54
C LEU A 71 -3.04 24.73 -12.35
N VAL A 72 -1.74 24.55 -12.10
CA VAL A 72 -0.66 25.16 -12.89
C VAL A 72 -0.62 24.55 -14.30
N ASN A 73 -0.71 23.22 -14.37
CA ASN A 73 -0.70 22.44 -15.62
C ASN A 73 -2.07 21.78 -15.82
N TYR A 74 -3.07 22.56 -16.22
CA TYR A 74 -4.41 22.03 -16.44
C TYR A 74 -4.49 21.21 -17.75
N PRO A 75 -5.35 20.16 -17.81
CA PRO A 75 -5.55 19.36 -19.00
C PRO A 75 -6.36 20.10 -20.06
N ASP A 76 -6.29 19.66 -21.31
CA ASP A 76 -7.33 20.01 -22.28
C ASP A 76 -8.71 19.47 -21.85
N TYR A 77 -9.76 20.02 -22.45
CA TYR A 77 -11.13 19.70 -22.06
C TYR A 77 -11.50 18.23 -22.33
N GLU A 78 -10.97 17.60 -23.38
CA GLU A 78 -11.24 16.19 -23.69
C GLU A 78 -10.60 15.25 -22.68
N LYS A 79 -9.35 15.54 -22.27
CA LYS A 79 -8.68 14.82 -21.18
C LYS A 79 -9.42 15.00 -19.85
N PHE A 80 -9.92 16.19 -19.56
CA PHE A 80 -10.77 16.43 -18.38
C PHE A 80 -12.05 15.59 -18.43
N LYS A 81 -12.75 15.53 -19.57
CA LYS A 81 -13.91 14.66 -19.75
C LYS A 81 -13.54 13.18 -19.67
N ALA A 82 -12.37 12.77 -20.17
CA ALA A 82 -11.88 11.40 -20.04
C ALA A 82 -11.64 11.03 -18.57
N TYR A 83 -11.12 11.96 -17.77
CA TYR A 83 -10.95 11.80 -16.33
C TYR A 83 -12.30 11.63 -15.63
N LEU A 84 -13.29 12.47 -15.95
CA LEU A 84 -14.63 12.33 -15.39
C LEU A 84 -15.29 10.99 -15.76
N ARG A 85 -15.09 10.52 -16.99
CA ARG A 85 -15.62 9.23 -17.46
C ARG A 85 -14.87 8.03 -16.90
N SER A 86 -13.70 8.21 -16.30
CA SER A 86 -12.95 7.11 -15.69
C SER A 86 -13.83 6.36 -14.67
N ARG A 87 -13.65 5.04 -14.63
CA ARG A 87 -14.34 4.20 -13.65
C ARG A 87 -13.31 3.33 -12.95
N PRO A 88 -12.77 3.79 -11.81
CA PRO A 88 -11.69 3.09 -11.10
C PRO A 88 -12.04 1.64 -10.74
N ALA A 89 -13.31 1.34 -10.46
CA ALA A 89 -13.79 -0.01 -10.16
C ALA A 89 -13.59 -1.03 -11.31
N ASN A 90 -13.35 -0.58 -12.54
CA ASN A 90 -13.02 -1.46 -13.68
C ASN A 90 -11.52 -1.75 -13.79
N LEU A 91 -10.65 -1.07 -13.04
CA LEU A 91 -9.21 -1.24 -13.09
C LEU A 91 -8.78 -2.43 -12.21
N PRO A 92 -8.03 -3.41 -12.75
CA PRO A 92 -7.53 -4.55 -11.96
C PRO A 92 -6.75 -4.12 -10.72
N GLU A 93 -5.90 -3.10 -10.83
CA GLU A 93 -5.07 -2.56 -9.76
C GLU A 93 -5.93 -2.01 -8.62
N TYR A 94 -7.00 -1.28 -8.95
CA TYR A 94 -7.94 -0.75 -7.98
C TYR A 94 -8.65 -1.87 -7.19
N THR A 95 -9.15 -2.89 -7.89
CA THR A 95 -9.83 -4.02 -7.23
C THR A 95 -8.87 -4.87 -6.41
N GLN A 96 -7.62 -5.04 -6.87
CA GLN A 96 -6.58 -5.74 -6.12
C GLN A 96 -6.19 -4.97 -4.86
N TYR A 97 -6.03 -3.65 -4.93
CA TYR A 97 -5.78 -2.82 -3.76
C TYR A 97 -6.90 -2.94 -2.72
N ALA A 98 -8.16 -2.85 -3.15
CA ALA A 98 -9.30 -3.02 -2.24
C ALA A 98 -9.31 -4.43 -1.59
N LYS A 99 -9.00 -5.49 -2.35
CA LYS A 99 -8.84 -6.84 -1.80
C LYS A 99 -7.71 -6.94 -0.79
N ARG A 100 -6.55 -6.32 -1.07
CA ARG A 100 -5.43 -6.23 -0.12
C ARG A 100 -5.84 -5.50 1.14
N PHE A 101 -6.45 -4.33 1.01
CA PHE A 101 -6.89 -3.51 2.12
C PHE A 101 -7.78 -4.34 3.07
N VAL A 102 -8.82 -5.00 2.52
CA VAL A 102 -9.69 -5.86 3.32
C VAL A 102 -8.93 -7.05 3.92
N GLY A 103 -8.02 -7.67 3.18
CA GLY A 103 -7.18 -8.78 3.66
C GLY A 103 -6.18 -8.39 4.76
N HIS A 104 -5.93 -7.10 4.99
CA HIS A 104 -5.10 -6.59 6.09
C HIS A 104 -5.91 -6.15 7.31
N LEU A 105 -7.23 -6.02 7.20
CA LEU A 105 -8.08 -5.72 8.34
C LEU A 105 -8.01 -6.85 9.40
N PRO A 106 -8.22 -6.54 10.70
CA PRO A 106 -8.40 -7.55 11.73
C PRO A 106 -9.51 -8.55 11.36
N LYS A 107 -9.38 -9.81 11.81
CA LYS A 107 -10.35 -10.87 11.49
C LYS A 107 -11.78 -10.55 11.93
N SER A 108 -11.96 -9.81 13.03
CA SER A 108 -13.26 -9.30 13.47
C SER A 108 -13.87 -8.34 12.44
N ALA A 109 -13.11 -7.34 12.00
CA ALA A 109 -13.54 -6.36 11.00
C ALA A 109 -13.84 -7.02 9.64
N GLN A 110 -13.04 -8.02 9.22
CA GLN A 110 -13.34 -8.83 8.02
C GLN A 110 -14.71 -9.49 8.14
N LYS A 111 -15.02 -10.13 9.28
CA LYS A 111 -16.31 -10.81 9.52
C LYS A 111 -17.48 -9.82 9.56
N GLU A 112 -17.32 -8.68 10.23
CA GLU A 112 -18.34 -7.63 10.30
C GLU A 112 -18.67 -7.07 8.90
N LEU A 113 -17.64 -6.75 8.12
CA LEU A 113 -17.80 -6.30 6.75
C LEU A 113 -18.48 -7.37 5.89
N GLY A 114 -18.06 -8.64 5.99
CA GLY A 114 -18.67 -9.74 5.25
C GLY A 114 -20.17 -9.91 5.56
N ARG A 115 -20.57 -9.76 6.83
CA ARG A 115 -21.98 -9.79 7.25
C ARG A 115 -22.77 -8.63 6.63
N LEU A 116 -22.24 -7.40 6.69
CA LEU A 116 -22.87 -6.24 6.08
C LEU A 116 -23.09 -6.45 4.57
N LEU A 117 -22.05 -6.88 3.85
CA LEU A 117 -22.14 -7.15 2.41
C LEU A 117 -23.15 -8.26 2.08
N THR A 118 -23.25 -9.28 2.94
CA THR A 118 -24.25 -10.34 2.80
C THR A 118 -25.67 -9.79 2.96
N VAL A 119 -25.93 -8.94 3.96
CA VAL A 119 -27.24 -8.29 4.14
C VAL A 119 -27.63 -7.49 2.89
N LEU A 120 -26.69 -6.70 2.33
CA LEU A 120 -26.88 -5.90 1.11
C LEU A 120 -27.03 -6.72 -0.17
N ASN A 121 -26.73 -8.02 -0.13
CA ASN A 121 -26.94 -8.95 -1.24
C ASN A 121 -28.32 -9.61 -1.23
N THR A 122 -29.06 -9.50 -0.12
CA THR A 122 -30.42 -10.07 -0.01
C THR A 122 -31.48 -9.01 -0.27
N GLN A 123 -32.65 -9.41 -0.77
CA GLN A 123 -33.75 -8.46 -1.02
C GLN A 123 -34.31 -7.85 0.27
N LEU A 124 -34.50 -8.69 1.30
CA LEU A 124 -35.02 -8.23 2.60
C LEU A 124 -33.99 -7.39 3.35
N GLY A 125 -32.72 -7.82 3.37
CA GLY A 125 -31.65 -7.06 4.00
C GLY A 125 -31.42 -5.71 3.32
N SER A 126 -31.45 -5.68 1.99
CA SER A 126 -31.38 -4.42 1.23
C SER A 126 -32.55 -3.51 1.52
N LEU A 127 -33.78 -4.04 1.62
CA LEU A 127 -34.95 -3.24 1.93
C LEU A 127 -34.81 -2.58 3.31
N LEU A 128 -34.32 -3.32 4.31
CA LEU A 128 -34.12 -2.81 5.66
C LEU A 128 -32.95 -1.83 5.76
N ALA A 129 -31.85 -2.09 5.07
CA ALA A 129 -30.62 -1.28 5.16
C ALA A 129 -30.62 -0.05 4.25
N THR A 130 -31.41 -0.06 3.18
CA THR A 130 -31.34 0.96 2.11
C THR A 130 -32.70 1.54 1.72
N GLY A 131 -33.81 0.91 2.12
CA GLY A 131 -35.16 1.26 1.67
C GLY A 131 -35.55 0.66 0.32
N TYR A 132 -34.67 -0.10 -0.33
CA TYR A 132 -34.93 -0.70 -1.65
C TYR A 132 -34.85 -2.23 -1.63
N ARG A 133 -35.80 -2.90 -2.31
CA ARG A 133 -35.84 -4.37 -2.39
C ARG A 133 -34.75 -4.99 -3.25
N GLN A 134 -34.23 -4.26 -4.23
CA GLN A 134 -33.21 -4.80 -5.13
C GLN A 134 -31.84 -4.74 -4.42
N PRO A 135 -31.02 -5.82 -4.49
CA PRO A 135 -29.69 -5.85 -3.90
C PRO A 135 -28.82 -4.65 -4.31
N PHE A 136 -28.00 -4.16 -3.39
CA PHE A 136 -27.28 -2.89 -3.57
C PHE A 136 -26.46 -2.84 -4.87
N LYS A 137 -25.68 -3.89 -5.16
CA LYS A 137 -24.86 -3.97 -6.38
C LYS A 137 -25.64 -3.93 -7.69
N ASP A 138 -26.93 -4.29 -7.64
CA ASP A 138 -27.76 -4.39 -8.84
C ASP A 138 -28.48 -3.06 -9.14
N GLN A 139 -28.52 -2.14 -8.19
CA GLN A 139 -29.11 -0.80 -8.31
C GLN A 139 -28.32 0.10 -9.29
N PRO A 140 -28.99 1.01 -10.00
CA PRO A 140 -28.33 2.08 -10.74
C PRO A 140 -27.48 2.98 -9.82
N LEU A 141 -26.42 3.58 -10.36
CA LEU A 141 -25.46 4.38 -9.59
C LEU A 141 -26.10 5.56 -8.85
N HIS A 142 -27.02 6.29 -9.48
CA HIS A 142 -27.72 7.39 -8.80
C HIS A 142 -28.54 6.91 -7.58
N VAL A 143 -29.07 5.68 -7.61
CA VAL A 143 -29.76 5.09 -6.46
C VAL A 143 -28.75 4.68 -5.39
N ARG A 144 -27.64 4.03 -5.80
CA ARG A 144 -26.54 3.69 -4.88
C ARG A 144 -25.97 4.93 -4.17
N GLU A 145 -25.83 6.04 -4.91
CA GLU A 145 -25.43 7.34 -4.37
C GLU A 145 -26.43 7.88 -3.35
N ALA A 146 -27.73 7.91 -3.68
CA ALA A 146 -28.76 8.36 -2.76
C ALA A 146 -28.77 7.54 -1.45
N ILE A 147 -28.61 6.21 -1.54
CA ILE A 147 -28.47 5.32 -0.38
C ILE A 147 -27.25 5.71 0.44
N PHE A 148 -26.08 5.87 -0.18
CA PHE A 148 -24.84 6.20 0.51
C PHE A 148 -24.90 7.60 1.16
N GLN A 149 -25.51 8.58 0.50
CA GLN A 149 -25.77 9.90 1.08
C GLN A 149 -26.74 9.82 2.27
N SER A 150 -27.75 8.94 2.21
CA SER A 150 -28.67 8.72 3.34
C SER A 150 -27.93 8.17 4.56
N TRP A 151 -26.97 7.28 4.36
CA TRP A 151 -26.16 6.71 5.44
C TRP A 151 -25.30 7.76 6.13
N THR A 152 -24.73 8.71 5.38
CA THR A 152 -23.91 9.79 5.97
C THR A 152 -24.73 10.80 6.75
N ARG A 153 -26.02 10.96 6.43
CA ARG A 153 -26.95 11.88 7.09
C ARG A 153 -27.84 11.22 8.15
N ALA A 154 -27.73 9.90 8.32
CA ALA A 154 -28.59 9.15 9.22
C ALA A 154 -28.36 9.55 10.68
N TRP A 155 -29.46 9.75 11.41
CA TRP A 155 -29.44 10.09 12.83
C TRP A 155 -28.92 8.94 13.71
N LEU A 156 -29.13 7.69 13.28
CA LEU A 156 -28.55 6.51 13.93
C LEU A 156 -27.07 6.36 13.52
N SER A 157 -26.17 6.42 14.51
CA SER A 157 -24.72 6.44 14.31
C SER A 157 -24.13 5.21 13.62
N ILE A 158 -24.88 4.12 13.46
CA ILE A 158 -24.41 2.88 12.82
C ILE A 158 -24.14 3.04 11.30
N PHE A 159 -24.93 3.87 10.61
CA PHE A 159 -24.80 4.04 9.16
C PHE A 159 -23.67 5.01 8.73
N PRO A 160 -23.45 6.17 9.39
CA PRO A 160 -22.29 7.01 9.11
C PRO A 160 -20.95 6.30 9.41
N GLN A 161 -20.92 5.47 10.46
CA GLN A 161 -19.77 4.64 10.79
C GLN A 161 -19.51 3.55 9.74
N ALA A 162 -20.56 3.04 9.08
CA ALA A 162 -20.42 2.08 7.99
C ALA A 162 -19.92 2.74 6.68
N ALA A 163 -20.32 3.98 6.38
CA ALA A 163 -19.95 4.68 5.14
C ALA A 163 -18.48 5.13 5.10
N SER A 164 -17.94 5.56 6.25
CA SER A 164 -16.60 6.19 6.31
C SER A 164 -15.45 5.30 5.80
N PRO A 165 -15.36 4.01 6.16
CA PRO A 165 -14.32 3.12 5.63
C PRO A 165 -14.36 2.97 4.11
N PHE A 166 -15.56 2.92 3.51
CA PHE A 166 -15.70 2.86 2.05
C PHE A 166 -15.22 4.15 1.39
N MET A 167 -15.52 5.32 2.00
CA MET A 167 -15.00 6.60 1.50
C MET A 167 -13.47 6.65 1.52
N ILE A 168 -12.86 6.22 2.62
CA ILE A 168 -11.39 6.22 2.76
C ILE A 168 -10.78 5.27 1.75
N MET A 169 -11.27 4.03 1.67
CA MET A 169 -10.75 3.02 0.76
C MET A 169 -10.85 3.46 -0.71
N ALA A 170 -12.02 3.98 -1.11
CA ALA A 170 -12.23 4.41 -2.49
C ALA A 170 -11.35 5.61 -2.86
N LYS A 171 -11.21 6.60 -1.97
CA LYS A 171 -10.35 7.77 -2.20
C LYS A 171 -8.87 7.39 -2.27
N LEU A 172 -8.40 6.52 -1.37
CA LEU A 172 -7.02 6.04 -1.40
C LEU A 172 -6.74 5.25 -2.68
N ALA A 173 -7.63 4.33 -3.05
CA ALA A 173 -7.49 3.57 -4.27
C ALA A 173 -7.52 4.48 -5.51
N PHE A 174 -8.46 5.43 -5.56
CA PHE A 174 -8.56 6.36 -6.68
C PHE A 174 -7.31 7.22 -6.86
N THR A 175 -6.89 7.90 -5.78
CA THR A 175 -5.70 8.77 -5.83
C THR A 175 -4.41 8.01 -6.15
N GLN A 176 -4.36 6.72 -5.81
CA GLN A 176 -3.21 5.86 -6.11
C GLN A 176 -3.28 5.19 -7.47
N PHE A 177 -4.43 4.90 -8.07
CA PHE A 177 -4.48 4.06 -9.28
C PHE A 177 -5.09 4.75 -10.49
N ASP A 178 -5.75 5.89 -10.33
CA ASP A 178 -6.26 6.63 -11.49
C ASP A 178 -5.11 7.33 -12.23
N PRO A 179 -4.81 6.94 -13.48
CA PRO A 179 -3.67 7.48 -14.22
C PRO A 179 -3.87 8.95 -14.57
N LEU A 180 -5.11 9.36 -14.85
CA LEU A 180 -5.43 10.73 -15.20
C LEU A 180 -5.34 11.61 -13.96
N PHE A 181 -5.80 11.16 -12.79
CA PHE A 181 -5.62 11.88 -11.53
C PHE A 181 -4.13 12.18 -11.27
N ARG A 182 -3.25 11.20 -11.47
CA ARG A 182 -1.80 11.38 -11.29
C ARG A 182 -1.20 12.36 -12.31
N GLU A 183 -1.57 12.23 -13.58
CA GLU A 183 -1.13 13.15 -14.65
C GLU A 183 -1.56 14.59 -14.32
N LEU A 184 -2.81 14.79 -13.91
CA LEU A 184 -3.38 16.10 -13.58
C LEU A 184 -2.72 16.77 -12.38
N ASN A 185 -2.22 15.98 -11.42
CA ASN A 185 -1.51 16.51 -10.26
C ASN A 185 0.01 16.64 -10.49
N GLY A 186 0.50 16.31 -11.70
CA GLY A 186 1.94 16.29 -12.01
C GLY A 186 2.71 15.27 -11.17
N TYR A 187 2.03 14.24 -10.65
CA TYR A 187 2.65 13.25 -9.79
C TYR A 187 3.51 12.30 -10.62
N THR A 188 4.81 12.26 -10.34
CA THR A 188 5.74 11.30 -10.91
C THR A 188 6.22 10.33 -9.83
N ASN A 189 6.32 9.05 -10.16
CA ASN A 189 6.86 8.04 -9.23
C ASN A 189 8.38 8.22 -8.99
N LEU A 190 9.04 9.04 -9.81
CA LEU A 190 10.48 9.26 -9.78
C LEU A 190 10.77 10.75 -9.83
N MET A 191 11.72 11.17 -9.00
CA MET A 191 12.29 12.51 -9.06
C MET A 191 13.35 12.57 -10.16
N ASP A 192 13.38 13.66 -10.91
CA ASP A 192 14.36 13.85 -11.97
C ASP A 192 15.78 13.74 -11.43
N GLY A 193 16.61 12.93 -12.09
CA GLY A 193 18.01 12.72 -11.71
C GLY A 193 18.23 11.75 -10.55
N TYR A 194 17.19 11.04 -10.08
CA TYR A 194 17.36 9.97 -9.10
C TYR A 194 18.34 8.90 -9.59
N LYS A 195 19.28 8.53 -8.71
CA LYS A 195 20.23 7.44 -8.93
C LYS A 195 20.30 6.58 -7.66
N PRO A 196 20.12 5.26 -7.75
CA PRO A 196 20.31 4.36 -6.63
C PRO A 196 21.68 4.56 -5.97
N GLY A 197 21.70 4.61 -4.63
CA GLY A 197 22.94 4.60 -3.86
C GLY A 197 23.66 3.24 -3.93
N PRO A 198 24.88 3.13 -3.38
CA PRO A 198 25.59 1.86 -3.31
C PRO A 198 24.81 0.84 -2.47
N ALA A 199 24.66 -0.38 -2.99
CA ALA A 199 24.10 -1.49 -2.23
C ALA A 199 25.21 -2.19 -1.44
N PHE A 200 24.90 -2.62 -0.23
CA PHE A 200 25.74 -3.55 0.51
C PHE A 200 25.22 -4.96 0.29
N ASP A 201 26.14 -5.91 0.09
CA ASP A 201 25.83 -7.32 -0.08
C ASP A 201 25.65 -7.97 1.30
N TYR A 202 24.44 -7.86 1.84
CA TYR A 202 24.12 -8.46 3.13
C TYR A 202 23.91 -9.97 2.98
N ASN A 203 24.56 -10.73 3.86
CA ASN A 203 24.27 -12.15 4.02
C ASN A 203 23.29 -12.34 5.20
N PHE A 204 22.04 -12.66 4.87
CA PHE A 204 20.98 -12.85 5.85
C PHE A 204 20.91 -14.30 6.32
N MET A 205 20.84 -14.51 7.64
CA MET A 205 20.51 -15.83 8.18
C MET A 205 19.09 -16.23 7.74
N GLN A 206 18.95 -17.42 7.17
CA GLN A 206 17.67 -17.98 6.76
C GLN A 206 17.34 -19.17 7.66
N PHE A 207 16.14 -19.14 8.25
CA PHE A 207 15.64 -20.23 9.10
C PHE A 207 14.52 -20.95 8.35
N PRO A 208 14.57 -22.29 8.23
CA PRO A 208 13.46 -23.05 7.66
C PRO A 208 12.22 -22.92 8.54
N SER A 209 11.04 -23.05 7.94
CA SER A 209 9.79 -23.17 8.71
C SER A 209 9.83 -24.46 9.54
N GLY A 210 9.55 -24.35 10.84
CA GLY A 210 9.49 -25.46 11.78
C GLY A 210 8.70 -25.07 13.02
N ASP A 211 8.23 -26.08 13.77
CA ASP A 211 7.46 -25.87 15.01
C ASP A 211 8.37 -25.48 16.18
N GLU A 212 9.66 -25.80 16.10
CA GLU A 212 10.66 -25.49 17.12
C GLU A 212 11.37 -24.16 16.80
N PRO A 213 11.60 -23.30 17.82
CA PRO A 213 12.31 -22.04 17.61
C PRO A 213 13.79 -22.29 17.26
N ALA A 214 14.31 -21.53 16.31
CA ALA A 214 15.74 -21.49 16.06
C ALA A 214 16.46 -20.88 17.28
N VAL A 215 17.50 -21.56 17.78
CA VAL A 215 18.30 -21.11 18.92
C VAL A 215 19.67 -20.64 18.40
N LEU A 216 20.08 -19.46 18.83
CA LEU A 216 21.36 -18.84 18.50
C LEU A 216 21.99 -18.29 19.77
N ASP A 217 23.30 -18.51 19.92
CA ASP A 217 24.10 -17.91 20.99
C ASP A 217 24.82 -16.67 20.43
N VAL A 218 24.56 -15.51 21.03
CA VAL A 218 25.16 -14.22 20.68
C VAL A 218 25.33 -13.36 21.94
N ASP A 219 26.26 -12.41 21.90
CA ASP A 219 26.49 -11.49 23.03
C ASP A 219 25.37 -10.46 23.16
N VAL A 220 24.89 -9.93 22.03
CA VAL A 220 23.89 -8.86 22.01
C VAL A 220 22.86 -9.09 20.91
N VAL A 221 21.59 -8.90 21.25
CA VAL A 221 20.47 -8.85 20.30
C VAL A 221 19.92 -7.43 20.21
N ILE A 222 19.85 -6.89 19.00
CA ILE A 222 19.25 -5.60 18.66
C ILE A 222 17.93 -5.86 17.92
N VAL A 223 16.82 -5.42 18.50
CA VAL A 223 15.50 -5.53 17.88
C VAL A 223 15.16 -4.22 17.17
N GLY A 224 15.08 -4.27 15.85
CA GLY A 224 14.88 -3.12 14.97
C GLY A 224 16.20 -2.59 14.42
N SER A 225 16.32 -2.58 13.09
CA SER A 225 17.49 -2.20 12.32
C SER A 225 17.47 -0.75 11.81
N GLY A 226 16.52 0.05 12.32
CA GLY A 226 16.38 1.46 11.97
C GLY A 226 17.59 2.31 12.37
N CYS A 227 17.47 3.63 12.26
CA CYS A 227 18.60 4.56 12.45
C CYS A 227 19.37 4.36 13.77
N GLY A 228 18.68 4.01 14.87
CA GLY A 228 19.33 3.70 16.14
C GLY A 228 19.97 2.31 16.15
N GLY A 229 19.24 1.28 15.69
CA GLY A 229 19.70 -0.11 15.72
C GLY A 229 20.95 -0.34 14.89
N GLY A 230 21.01 0.22 13.68
CA GLY A 230 22.18 0.09 12.81
C GLY A 230 23.45 0.73 13.39
N VAL A 231 23.32 1.89 14.05
CA VAL A 231 24.46 2.56 14.71
C VAL A 231 24.95 1.74 15.91
N CYS A 232 24.03 1.26 16.76
CA CYS A 232 24.38 0.41 17.89
C CYS A 232 25.05 -0.89 17.43
N ALA A 233 24.53 -1.53 16.38
CA ALA A 233 25.08 -2.76 15.82
C ALA A 233 26.53 -2.57 15.38
N LYS A 234 26.80 -1.48 14.65
CA LYS A 234 28.16 -1.13 14.22
C LYS A 234 29.10 -0.98 15.42
N VAL A 235 28.74 -0.15 16.40
CA VAL A 235 29.61 0.17 17.53
C VAL A 235 29.94 -1.08 18.35
N LEU A 236 28.95 -1.93 18.61
CA LEU A 236 29.13 -3.16 19.39
C LEU A 236 29.93 -4.22 18.63
N ALA A 237 29.69 -4.37 17.32
CA ALA A 237 30.48 -5.27 16.48
C ALA A 237 31.95 -4.81 16.38
N GLU A 238 32.22 -3.51 16.25
CA GLU A 238 33.58 -2.95 16.26
C GLU A 238 34.29 -3.12 17.60
N ALA A 239 33.54 -3.24 18.70
CA ALA A 239 34.06 -3.56 20.03
C ALA A 239 34.37 -5.06 20.22
N GLY A 240 34.04 -5.90 19.23
CA GLY A 240 34.32 -7.34 19.24
C GLY A 240 33.21 -8.22 19.81
N HIS A 241 31.98 -7.71 19.92
CA HIS A 241 30.82 -8.50 20.32
C HIS A 241 30.17 -9.22 19.14
N ASP A 242 29.64 -10.41 19.40
CA ASP A 242 28.76 -11.11 18.46
C ASP A 242 27.36 -10.49 18.54
N VAL A 243 26.99 -9.72 17.51
CA VAL A 243 25.73 -8.97 17.45
C VAL A 243 24.74 -9.59 16.47
N LEU A 244 23.52 -9.86 16.95
CA LEU A 244 22.37 -10.21 16.13
C LEU A 244 21.43 -9.01 16.03
N VAL A 245 21.21 -8.50 14.83
CA VAL A 245 20.13 -7.56 14.56
C VAL A 245 18.93 -8.36 14.07
N VAL A 246 17.74 -8.08 14.58
CA VAL A 246 16.49 -8.70 14.13
C VAL A 246 15.53 -7.59 13.73
N ASP A 247 14.93 -7.71 12.55
CA ASP A 247 13.89 -6.78 12.10
C ASP A 247 12.68 -7.55 11.58
N LYS A 248 11.51 -6.90 11.67
CA LYS A 248 10.25 -7.38 11.10
C LYS A 248 10.20 -7.15 9.59
N GLY A 249 10.84 -6.10 9.10
CA GLY A 249 10.86 -5.70 7.69
C GLY A 249 11.79 -6.55 6.83
N TYR A 250 11.65 -6.40 5.51
CA TYR A 250 12.55 -7.00 4.53
C TYR A 250 13.63 -6.01 4.10
N TYR A 251 14.76 -6.52 3.64
CA TYR A 251 15.78 -5.70 2.99
C TYR A 251 15.38 -5.42 1.54
N PHE A 252 15.35 -4.14 1.20
CA PHE A 252 15.18 -3.65 -0.17
C PHE A 252 16.46 -2.91 -0.59
N PRO A 253 17.24 -3.40 -1.55
CA PRO A 253 18.41 -2.68 -2.04
C PRO A 253 18.01 -1.32 -2.65
N PRO A 254 18.93 -0.33 -2.70
CA PRO A 254 18.67 0.98 -3.30
C PRO A 254 18.14 0.93 -4.73
N SER A 255 18.46 -0.14 -5.48
CA SER A 255 17.96 -0.38 -6.84
C SER A 255 16.46 -0.66 -6.91
N GLN A 256 15.82 -1.04 -5.81
CA GLN A 256 14.37 -1.25 -5.69
C GLN A 256 13.64 -0.03 -5.11
N LEU A 257 14.37 1.03 -4.78
CA LEU A 257 13.82 2.27 -4.21
C LEU A 257 13.95 3.43 -5.22
N PRO A 258 13.06 4.44 -5.19
CA PRO A 258 11.77 4.39 -4.49
C PRO A 258 10.85 3.33 -5.13
N MET A 259 10.13 2.59 -4.29
CA MET A 259 9.15 1.61 -4.77
C MET A 259 7.80 2.26 -5.05
N SER A 260 6.91 1.57 -5.76
CA SER A 260 5.55 2.07 -5.99
C SER A 260 4.80 2.26 -4.66
N THR A 261 3.82 3.15 -4.63
CA THR A 261 3.00 3.37 -3.43
C THR A 261 2.36 2.08 -2.91
N GLU A 262 1.94 1.18 -3.81
CA GLU A 262 1.35 -0.10 -3.43
C GLU A 262 2.38 -1.03 -2.78
N ALA A 263 3.60 -1.11 -3.33
CA ALA A 263 4.70 -1.87 -2.71
C ALA A 263 5.12 -1.27 -1.37
N ALA A 264 5.20 0.06 -1.28
CA ALA A 264 5.51 0.75 -0.04
C ALA A 264 4.47 0.44 1.04
N ASN A 265 3.17 0.57 0.71
CA ASN A 265 2.06 0.15 1.57
C ASN A 265 2.23 -1.30 2.02
N GLN A 266 2.58 -2.21 1.13
CA GLN A 266 2.67 -3.64 1.45
C GLN A 266 3.88 -4.02 2.32
N PHE A 267 5.01 -3.34 2.18
CA PHE A 267 6.28 -3.80 2.75
C PHE A 267 6.96 -2.82 3.71
N LEU A 268 6.72 -1.51 3.56
CA LEU A 268 7.39 -0.47 4.34
C LEU A 268 6.54 0.09 5.47
N PHE A 269 5.22 -0.14 5.48
CA PHE A 269 4.31 0.42 6.48
C PHE A 269 3.68 -0.67 7.36
N GLU A 270 3.56 -0.37 8.65
CA GLU A 270 2.92 -1.22 9.66
C GLU A 270 1.45 -1.42 9.30
N GLY A 271 0.92 -2.63 9.51
CA GLY A 271 -0.44 -2.96 9.09
C GLY A 271 -0.65 -2.98 7.56
N ASN A 272 0.43 -2.84 6.79
CA ASN A 272 0.43 -2.82 5.32
C ASN A 272 -0.46 -1.71 4.71
N GLY A 273 -0.52 -0.55 5.38
CA GLY A 273 -1.35 0.57 4.98
C GLY A 273 -1.62 1.55 6.14
N PRO A 274 -2.68 2.37 6.06
CA PRO A 274 -3.03 3.27 7.16
C PRO A 274 -3.56 2.49 8.38
N VAL A 275 -3.00 2.80 9.55
CA VAL A 275 -3.48 2.32 10.85
C VAL A 275 -4.35 3.39 11.48
N GLN A 276 -5.55 3.03 11.92
CA GLN A 276 -6.48 3.95 12.59
C GLN A 276 -6.48 3.71 14.09
N THR A 277 -6.73 4.78 14.84
CA THR A 277 -7.07 4.69 16.27
C THR A 277 -8.42 4.00 16.45
N ASP A 278 -8.66 3.42 17.64
CA ASP A 278 -9.90 2.69 17.92
C ASP A 278 -11.16 3.56 17.82
N ASP A 279 -11.03 4.85 18.18
CA ASP A 279 -12.07 5.88 18.01
C ASP A 279 -12.20 6.38 16.56
N ARG A 280 -11.30 5.95 15.67
CA ARG A 280 -11.22 6.29 14.24
C ARG A 280 -11.09 7.79 13.96
N CYS A 281 -10.75 8.59 14.97
CA CYS A 281 -10.54 10.03 14.84
C CYS A 281 -9.19 10.37 14.20
N THR A 282 -8.19 9.48 14.32
CA THR A 282 -6.85 9.69 13.78
C THR A 282 -6.44 8.50 12.92
N SER A 283 -5.92 8.77 11.71
CA SER A 283 -5.20 7.79 10.92
C SER A 283 -3.71 8.12 10.92
N SER A 284 -2.88 7.10 11.04
CA SER A 284 -1.42 7.19 11.00
C SER A 284 -0.87 6.18 10.00
N GLN A 285 0.27 6.48 9.40
CA GLN A 285 1.09 5.51 8.69
C GLN A 285 2.40 5.43 9.47
N ALA A 286 2.64 4.29 10.12
CA ALA A 286 3.90 4.04 10.77
C ALA A 286 4.76 3.23 9.81
N ALA A 287 5.93 3.74 9.41
CA ALA A 287 6.91 2.91 8.71
C ALA A 287 7.74 2.16 9.76
N PRO A 288 7.58 0.83 9.96
CA PRO A 288 8.61 0.07 10.63
C PRO A 288 9.90 0.29 9.85
N GLY A 289 10.98 0.68 10.54
CA GLY A 289 12.25 0.94 9.88
C GLY A 289 12.62 -0.23 8.98
N ALA A 290 12.89 0.03 7.71
CA ALA A 290 13.32 -1.01 6.79
C ALA A 290 14.84 -1.17 6.88
N VAL A 291 15.33 -2.22 7.53
CA VAL A 291 16.56 -2.99 7.25
C VAL A 291 16.34 -4.38 7.91
N ALA A 292 17.07 -5.43 7.53
CA ALA A 292 16.76 -6.83 7.87
C ALA A 292 17.66 -7.44 8.97
N VAL A 293 17.35 -8.69 9.35
CA VAL A 293 18.02 -9.51 10.36
C VAL A 293 19.50 -9.74 10.03
N GLN A 294 20.44 -9.05 10.69
CA GLN A 294 21.88 -9.25 10.46
C GLN A 294 22.47 -10.19 11.52
N SER A 295 23.17 -11.25 11.10
CA SER A 295 24.26 -11.79 11.92
C SER A 295 25.56 -11.24 11.36
N THR A 296 26.34 -10.52 12.17
CA THR A 296 27.75 -10.33 11.87
C THR A 296 28.50 -11.60 12.25
N GLY A 297 28.47 -12.61 11.37
CA GLY A 297 29.37 -13.75 11.48
C GLY A 297 30.78 -13.33 11.09
N VAL A 298 31.65 -13.20 12.10
CA VAL A 298 33.13 -13.20 12.07
C VAL A 298 33.75 -12.50 10.85
N TYR A 299 34.10 -11.22 11.01
CA TYR A 299 35.10 -10.58 10.15
C TYR A 299 36.41 -11.38 10.26
N PRO A 300 37.05 -11.79 9.14
CA PRO A 300 38.45 -12.19 9.21
C PRO A 300 39.21 -10.97 9.73
N SER A 301 39.82 -11.13 10.90
CA SER A 301 40.61 -10.13 11.63
C SER A 301 41.33 -9.15 10.69
N TYR A 302 40.78 -7.95 10.53
CA TYR A 302 41.53 -6.84 9.95
C TYR A 302 42.51 -6.36 11.01
N ARG A 303 43.75 -6.85 10.92
CA ARG A 303 44.88 -6.29 11.66
C ARG A 303 44.95 -4.79 11.36
N LYS A 304 45.15 -3.99 12.41
CA LYS A 304 45.23 -2.52 12.42
C LYS A 304 46.34 -1.90 11.55
N ASP A 305 47.07 -2.70 10.77
CA ASP A 305 48.36 -2.31 10.21
C ASP A 305 48.32 -1.89 8.72
N THR A 306 47.15 -1.90 8.07
CA THR A 306 47.02 -1.61 6.61
C THR A 306 46.28 -0.33 6.26
N CYS A 307 46.03 0.57 7.21
CA CYS A 307 45.47 1.89 6.92
C CYS A 307 46.58 2.95 6.81
N ASP A 308 47.03 3.26 5.59
CA ASP A 308 47.71 4.54 5.34
C ASP A 308 46.65 5.67 5.41
N LYS A 309 47.07 6.83 5.93
CA LYS A 309 46.29 8.05 6.25
C LYS A 309 45.54 8.68 5.07
N SER A 310 45.49 8.03 3.91
CA SER A 310 44.75 8.46 2.72
C SER A 310 43.50 7.61 2.40
N GLY A 311 43.15 6.61 3.22
CA GLY A 311 41.82 5.97 3.18
C GLY A 311 41.46 5.20 1.89
N ARG A 312 42.43 4.57 1.21
CA ARG A 312 42.16 3.74 0.02
C ARG A 312 42.56 2.28 0.26
N MET A 313 41.61 1.35 0.14
CA MET A 313 41.88 -0.10 0.29
C MET A 313 42.47 -0.71 -1.00
N GLN A 314 43.59 -1.43 -0.87
CA GLN A 314 44.08 -2.39 -1.88
C GLN A 314 43.86 -3.81 -1.34
N GLY A 315 43.18 -4.66 -2.11
CA GLY A 315 42.80 -6.00 -1.67
C GLY A 315 43.68 -7.11 -2.25
N SER A 316 44.02 -8.10 -1.42
CA SER A 316 44.28 -9.48 -1.87
C SER A 316 43.83 -10.45 -0.78
N ALA A 317 42.89 -11.34 -1.11
CA ALA A 317 42.34 -12.34 -0.21
C ALA A 317 43.23 -13.59 -0.16
N SER A 318 43.49 -14.13 1.03
CA SER A 318 44.07 -15.48 1.22
C SER A 318 43.05 -16.42 1.88
N SER A 319 42.96 -17.64 1.36
CA SER A 319 41.93 -18.67 1.61
C SER A 319 41.88 -19.22 3.06
N PRO A 320 40.73 -19.70 3.59
CA PRO A 320 40.60 -20.16 4.97
C PRO A 320 41.07 -21.61 5.19
N ARG A 321 41.68 -21.86 6.36
CA ARG A 321 42.01 -23.20 6.89
C ARG A 321 40.74 -23.92 7.37
N LYS A 322 40.62 -25.22 7.02
CA LYS A 322 39.69 -26.16 7.64
C LYS A 322 40.18 -26.55 9.04
N SER A 323 39.30 -26.53 10.04
CA SER A 323 39.53 -27.18 11.33
C SER A 323 38.60 -28.40 11.48
N SER A 324 39.24 -29.53 11.70
CA SER A 324 38.69 -30.84 12.08
C SER A 324 38.62 -31.00 13.60
N SER A 325 37.56 -31.64 14.11
CA SER A 325 37.59 -32.66 15.19
C SER A 325 36.15 -33.06 15.52
N THR A 326 35.68 -34.30 15.27
CA THR A 326 35.85 -35.56 16.03
C THR A 326 35.25 -35.57 17.44
N ALA A 327 34.44 -36.62 17.63
CA ALA A 327 33.77 -37.17 18.82
C ALA A 327 32.45 -36.50 19.22
#